data_AF-A0A3G6RKC5-F1
#
_entry.id   AF-A0A3G6RKC5-F1
#
_cell.length_a   1.000
_cell.length_b   1.000
_cell.length_c   1.000
_cell.angle_alpha   90.00
_cell.angle_beta   90.00
_cell.angle_gamma   90.00
#
_symmetry.space_group_name_H-M   'P 1'
#
loop_
_entity.id
_entity.type
_entity.pdbx_description
1 polymer ?
#
loop_
_entity_poly.entity_id
_entity_poly.type
_entity_poly.pdbx_seq_one_letter_code
_entity_poly.pdbx_strand_id
1 'polypeptide(L)'
;MKIFSTAPEGNELAQYVGVDYIKFAISTIEGVIDWMKKNDNVAQPLLANIDLLLVFAKKYTTDANLLLEKKKIQEWKAVFNDWFSRCESKIPAKYKDGIKQNGDELFSKLEQYGH
;
A
#
# COMPACT_ATOMS: atom_id res chain seq x y z
N MET A 1 16.54 26.97 -3.48
CA MET A 1 15.09 26.83 -3.61
C MET A 1 14.60 27.88 -4.59
N LYS A 2 14.15 27.43 -5.75
CA LYS A 2 13.62 28.28 -6.81
C LYS A 2 12.17 27.92 -7.11
N ILE A 3 11.42 28.93 -7.55
CA ILE A 3 10.04 28.81 -8.02
C ILE A 3 10.04 29.25 -9.48
N PHE A 4 9.50 28.40 -10.35
CA PHE A 4 9.46 28.60 -11.80
C PHE A 4 8.03 28.62 -12.35
N SER A 5 7.02 28.37 -11.51
CA SER A 5 5.60 28.36 -11.87
C SER A 5 4.73 28.76 -10.66
N THR A 6 3.50 29.19 -10.94
CA THR A 6 2.45 29.34 -9.92
C THR A 6 1.93 27.99 -9.42
N ALA A 7 2.11 26.93 -10.20
CA ALA A 7 1.75 25.56 -9.82
C ALA A 7 2.81 24.96 -8.86
N PRO A 8 2.41 24.14 -7.87
CA PRO A 8 3.33 23.56 -6.89
C PRO A 8 4.51 22.78 -7.50
N GLU A 9 4.31 22.14 -8.66
CA GLU A 9 5.34 21.36 -9.36
C GLU A 9 6.50 22.23 -9.86
N GLY A 10 6.30 23.54 -9.99
CA GLY A 10 7.35 24.50 -10.32
C GLY A 10 8.19 24.94 -9.13
N ASN A 11 8.03 24.33 -7.95
CA ASN A 11 8.84 24.60 -6.76
C ASN A 11 9.72 23.38 -6.43
N GLU A 12 11.05 23.61 -6.40
CA GLU A 12 12.06 22.57 -6.17
C GLU A 12 11.87 21.77 -4.88
N LEU A 13 11.22 22.34 -3.85
CA LEU A 13 10.94 21.64 -2.60
C LEU A 13 9.60 20.91 -2.67
N ALA A 14 8.57 21.57 -3.20
CA ALA A 14 7.21 21.02 -3.22
C ALA A 14 7.08 19.79 -4.14
N GLN A 15 7.96 19.65 -5.14
CA GLN A 15 8.04 18.44 -5.96
C GLN A 15 8.38 17.17 -5.15
N TYR A 16 9.00 17.27 -3.96
CA TYR A 16 9.35 16.12 -3.12
C TYR A 16 8.22 15.64 -2.20
N VAL A 17 7.08 16.36 -2.14
CA VAL A 17 5.95 15.99 -1.29
C VAL A 17 5.43 14.58 -1.61
N GLY A 18 5.49 14.16 -2.88
CA GLY A 18 5.12 12.81 -3.30
C GLY A 18 5.96 11.72 -2.62
N VAL A 19 7.28 11.92 -2.58
CA VAL A 19 8.25 11.03 -1.91
C VAL A 19 7.90 10.87 -0.43
N ASP A 20 7.58 11.96 0.26
CA ASP A 20 7.30 11.93 1.70
C ASP A 20 6.01 11.16 2.00
N TYR A 21 4.94 11.38 1.23
CA TYR A 21 3.69 10.63 1.39
C TYR A 21 3.87 9.15 1.10
N ILE A 22 4.63 8.78 0.06
CA ILE A 22 4.88 7.38 -0.28
C ILE A 22 5.72 6.71 0.83
N LYS A 23 6.79 7.34 1.31
CA LYS A 23 7.60 6.81 2.42
C LYS A 23 6.77 6.64 3.69
N PHE A 24 5.91 7.61 4.01
CA PHE A 24 5.01 7.53 5.14
C PHE A 24 4.03 6.35 5.02
N ALA A 25 3.43 6.16 3.83
CA ALA A 25 2.53 5.05 3.56
C ALA A 25 3.24 3.69 3.67
N ILE A 26 4.46 3.56 3.11
CA ILE A 26 5.30 2.36 3.25
C ILE A 26 5.56 2.05 4.72
N SER A 27 6.01 3.04 5.50
CA SER A 27 6.29 2.85 6.94
C SER A 27 5.04 2.43 7.72
N THR A 28 3.88 3.01 7.40
CA THR A 28 2.60 2.63 8.00
C THR A 28 2.23 1.18 7.65
N ILE A 29 2.40 0.77 6.39
CA ILE A 29 2.17 -0.60 5.94
C ILE A 29 3.11 -1.56 6.67
N GLU A 30 4.40 -1.25 6.82
CA GLU A 30 5.34 -2.10 7.54
C GLU A 30 4.92 -2.31 9.01
N GLY A 31 4.44 -1.25 9.68
CA GLY A 31 3.87 -1.37 11.02
C GLY A 31 2.62 -2.26 11.08
N VAL A 32 1.73 -2.14 10.09
CA VAL A 32 0.56 -3.01 9.96
C VAL A 32 0.96 -4.47 9.70
N ILE A 33 1.96 -4.69 8.85
CA ILE A 33 2.49 -6.02 8.54
C ILE A 33 3.01 -6.71 9.79
N ASP A 34 3.80 -6.01 10.62
CA ASP A 34 4.33 -6.59 11.86
C ASP A 34 3.24 -6.89 12.90
N TRP A 35 2.18 -6.09 12.93
CA TRP A 35 1.00 -6.37 13.73
C TRP A 35 0.24 -7.59 13.20
N MET A 36 -0.02 -7.67 11.88
CA MET A 36 -0.77 -8.77 11.25
C MET A 36 -0.06 -10.12 11.34
N LYS A 37 1.27 -10.16 11.35
CA LYS A 37 2.04 -11.41 11.59
C LYS A 37 1.74 -12.06 12.94
N LYS A 38 1.29 -11.29 13.93
CA LYS A 38 1.14 -11.72 15.33
C LYS A 38 -0.30 -11.74 15.81
N ASN A 39 -1.25 -11.30 14.97
CA ASN A 39 -2.61 -11.02 15.40
C ASN A 39 -3.64 -11.68 14.45
N ASP A 40 -4.67 -12.27 15.05
CA ASP A 40 -5.75 -12.98 14.35
C ASP A 40 -7.11 -12.27 14.50
N ASN A 41 -7.06 -10.96 14.72
CA ASN A 41 -8.23 -10.11 14.71
C ASN A 41 -8.75 -9.97 13.27
N VAL A 42 -10.07 -10.01 13.13
CA VAL A 42 -10.76 -9.78 11.86
C VAL A 42 -10.75 -8.29 11.56
N ALA A 43 -9.62 -7.78 11.07
CA ALA A 43 -9.42 -6.41 10.66
C ALA A 43 -8.63 -6.37 9.34
N GLN A 44 -8.89 -5.36 8.51
CA GLN A 44 -8.27 -5.24 7.18
C GLN A 44 -7.41 -3.98 7.00
N PRO A 45 -6.59 -3.59 8.00
CA PRO A 45 -5.83 -2.34 7.91
C PRO A 45 -4.85 -2.34 6.75
N LEU A 46 -4.32 -3.51 6.35
CA LEU A 46 -3.39 -3.61 5.23
C LEU A 46 -4.06 -3.25 3.90
N LEU A 47 -5.26 -3.76 3.65
CA LEU A 47 -6.00 -3.45 2.41
C LEU A 47 -6.33 -1.95 2.34
N ALA A 48 -6.75 -1.34 3.45
CA ALA A 48 -7.05 0.09 3.51
C ALA A 48 -5.80 0.96 3.25
N ASN A 49 -4.64 0.58 3.80
CA ASN A 49 -3.41 1.33 3.57
C ASN A 49 -2.86 1.14 2.15
N ILE A 50 -3.02 -0.04 1.54
CA ILE A 50 -2.66 -0.28 0.14
C ILE A 50 -3.54 0.55 -0.80
N ASP A 51 -4.84 0.59 -0.56
CA ASP A 51 -5.76 1.39 -1.37
C ASP A 51 -5.37 2.89 -1.35
N LEU A 52 -5.05 3.42 -0.17
CA LEU A 52 -4.57 4.80 -0.04
C LEU A 52 -3.19 5.02 -0.69
N LEU A 53 -2.26 4.07 -0.55
CA LEU A 53 -0.96 4.12 -1.22
C LEU A 53 -1.14 4.18 -2.75
N LEU A 54 -2.09 3.44 -3.32
CA LEU A 54 -2.38 3.48 -4.76
C LEU A 54 -2.84 4.85 -5.24
N VAL A 55 -3.58 5.61 -4.42
CA VAL A 55 -3.94 7.01 -4.73
C VAL A 55 -2.68 7.87 -4.88
N PHE A 56 -1.73 7.73 -3.95
CA PHE A 56 -0.46 8.46 -4.03
C PHE A 56 0.40 7.96 -5.19
N ALA A 57 0.47 6.66 -5.43
CA ALA A 57 1.26 6.07 -6.51
C ALA A 57 0.75 6.49 -7.90
N LYS A 58 -0.57 6.63 -8.07
CA LYS A 58 -1.16 7.16 -9.30
C LYS A 58 -0.83 8.64 -9.51
N LYS A 59 -0.79 9.44 -8.44
CA LYS A 59 -0.45 10.87 -8.53
C LYS A 59 1.05 11.11 -8.72
N TYR A 60 1.88 10.33 -8.04
CA TYR A 60 3.34 10.46 -7.97
C TYR A 60 4.02 9.21 -8.54
N THR A 61 3.70 8.87 -9.79
CA THR A 61 4.10 7.59 -10.41
C THR A 61 5.62 7.41 -10.51
N THR A 62 6.37 8.46 -10.82
CA THR A 62 7.83 8.40 -10.86
C THR A 62 8.41 8.05 -9.49
N ASP A 63 7.93 8.71 -8.44
CA ASP A 63 8.39 8.47 -7.07
C ASP A 63 8.00 7.07 -6.59
N ALA A 64 6.78 6.61 -6.92
CA ALA A 64 6.33 5.28 -6.56
C ALA A 64 7.18 4.18 -7.21
N ASN A 65 7.53 4.33 -8.49
CA ASN A 65 8.42 3.38 -9.18
C ASN A 65 9.84 3.35 -8.60
N LEU A 66 10.32 4.49 -8.10
CA LEU A 66 11.62 4.59 -7.45
C LEU A 66 11.62 3.96 -6.05
N LEU A 67 10.56 4.17 -5.27
CA LEU A 67 10.52 3.85 -3.84
C LEU A 67 9.91 2.48 -3.53
N LEU A 68 9.03 1.96 -4.38
CA LEU A 68 8.43 0.64 -4.18
C LEU A 68 9.36 -0.45 -4.71
N GLU A 69 9.53 -1.49 -3.88
CA GLU A 69 10.29 -2.68 -4.23
C GLU A 69 9.34 -3.84 -4.47
N LYS A 70 9.43 -4.51 -5.62
CA LYS A 70 8.55 -5.66 -5.93
C LYS A 70 8.64 -6.76 -4.88
N LYS A 71 9.85 -7.02 -4.38
CA LYS A 71 10.08 -8.01 -3.34
C LYS A 71 9.27 -7.71 -2.07
N LYS A 72 9.27 -6.45 -1.62
CA LYS A 72 8.49 -6.01 -0.45
C LYS A 72 6.99 -6.15 -0.67
N ILE A 73 6.50 -5.80 -1.86
CA ILE A 73 5.09 -5.99 -2.21
C ILE A 73 4.69 -7.48 -2.14
N GLN A 74 5.54 -8.38 -2.62
CA GLN A 74 5.31 -9.82 -2.49
C GLN A 74 5.32 -10.29 -1.03
N GLU A 75 6.21 -9.77 -0.19
CA GLU A 75 6.22 -10.05 1.25
C GLU A 75 4.91 -9.60 1.91
N TRP A 76 4.39 -8.41 1.56
CA TRP A 76 3.12 -7.92 2.08
C TRP A 76 1.94 -8.79 1.66
N LYS A 77 1.93 -9.24 0.40
CA LYS A 77 0.93 -10.16 -0.14
C LYS A 77 0.94 -11.51 0.57
N ALA A 78 2.12 -12.03 0.87
CA ALA A 78 2.27 -13.27 1.63
C ALA A 78 1.68 -13.13 3.04
N VAL A 79 1.97 -12.02 3.74
CA VAL A 79 1.42 -11.76 5.08
C VAL A 79 -0.10 -11.61 5.04
N PHE A 80 -0.66 -10.94 4.02
CA PHE A 80 -2.10 -10.87 3.83
C PHE A 80 -2.74 -12.26 3.68
N ASN A 81 -2.18 -13.10 2.81
CA ASN A 81 -2.71 -14.45 2.55
C ASN A 81 -2.64 -15.36 3.78
N ASP A 82 -1.53 -15.26 4.52
CA ASP A 82 -1.34 -15.98 5.77
C ASP A 82 -2.34 -15.52 6.83
N TRP A 83 -2.50 -14.20 7.05
CA TRP A 83 -3.54 -13.65 7.93
C TRP A 83 -4.95 -14.09 7.52
N PHE A 84 -5.26 -14.05 6.22
CA PHE A 84 -6.58 -14.43 5.71
C PHE A 84 -6.86 -15.89 6.05
N SER A 85 -5.90 -16.79 5.83
CA SER A 85 -6.03 -18.23 6.13
C SER A 85 -6.28 -18.47 7.63
N ARG A 86 -5.60 -17.74 8.53
CA ARG A 86 -5.81 -17.86 9.98
C ARG A 86 -7.16 -17.28 10.44
N CYS A 87 -7.63 -16.22 9.79
CA CYS A 87 -8.85 -15.52 10.19
C CYS A 87 -10.11 -15.99 9.46
N GLU A 88 -9.98 -16.78 8.39
CA GLU A 88 -11.07 -17.13 7.48
C GLU A 88 -12.28 -17.71 8.21
N SER A 89 -12.07 -18.57 9.20
CA SER A 89 -13.14 -19.20 9.99
C SER A 89 -13.97 -18.18 10.81
N LYS A 90 -13.38 -17.03 11.15
CA LYS A 90 -14.02 -15.94 11.91
C LYS A 90 -14.73 -14.92 11.01
N ILE A 91 -14.46 -14.95 9.70
CA ILE A 91 -15.06 -14.04 8.72
C ILE A 91 -16.43 -14.60 8.29
N PRO A 92 -17.51 -13.79 8.28
CA PRO A 92 -18.81 -14.24 7.77
C PRO A 92 -18.70 -14.73 6.31
N ALA A 93 -19.26 -15.91 6.02
CA ALA A 93 -19.09 -16.60 4.73
C ALA A 93 -19.37 -15.71 3.50
N LYS A 94 -20.41 -14.88 3.57
CA LYS A 94 -20.80 -13.95 2.49
C LYS A 94 -19.74 -12.90 2.11
N TYR A 95 -18.72 -12.68 2.96
CA TYR A 95 -17.68 -11.67 2.72
C TYR A 95 -16.32 -12.28 2.36
N LYS A 96 -16.09 -13.58 2.59
CA LYS A 96 -14.77 -14.22 2.42
C LYS A 96 -14.21 -14.02 1.02
N ASP A 97 -14.99 -14.41 0.01
CA ASP A 97 -14.58 -14.33 -1.39
C ASP A 97 -14.34 -12.88 -1.82
N GLY A 98 -15.24 -11.97 -1.43
CA GLY A 98 -15.09 -10.54 -1.75
C GLY A 98 -13.86 -9.90 -1.12
N ILE A 99 -13.50 -10.31 0.11
CA ILE A 99 -12.28 -9.85 0.78
C ILE A 99 -11.04 -10.36 0.05
N LYS A 100 -11.03 -11.64 -0.30
CA LYS A 100 -9.90 -12.27 -0.99
C LYS A 100 -9.70 -11.64 -2.37
N GLN A 101 -10.78 -11.49 -3.13
CA GLN A 101 -10.77 -10.82 -4.43
C GLN A 101 -10.27 -9.38 -4.33
N ASN A 102 -10.80 -8.58 -3.39
CA ASN A 102 -10.35 -7.20 -3.20
C ASN A 102 -8.85 -7.14 -2.88
N GLY A 103 -8.35 -8.03 -2.02
CA GLY A 103 -6.93 -8.15 -1.74
C GLY A 103 -6.11 -8.44 -3.00
N ASP A 104 -6.53 -9.43 -3.80
CA ASP A 104 -5.84 -9.79 -5.04
C ASP A 104 -5.83 -8.65 -6.06
N GLU A 105 -6.93 -7.91 -6.19
CA GLU A 105 -7.03 -6.72 -7.05
C GLU A 105 -6.11 -5.57 -6.60
N LEU A 106 -6.07 -5.29 -5.30
CA LEU A 106 -5.21 -4.25 -4.74
C LEU A 106 -3.72 -4.58 -4.93
N PHE A 107 -3.32 -5.82 -4.66
CA PHE A 107 -1.94 -6.25 -4.90
C PHE A 107 -1.60 -6.25 -6.39
N SER A 108 -2.50 -6.69 -7.27
CA SER A 108 -2.27 -6.65 -8.72
C SER A 108 -2.04 -5.22 -9.24
N LYS A 109 -2.79 -4.23 -8.71
CA LYS A 109 -2.57 -2.82 -9.03
C LYS A 109 -1.23 -2.31 -8.49
N LEU A 110 -0.89 -2.68 -7.26
CA LEU A 110 0.34 -2.23 -6.61
C LEU A 110 1.59 -2.82 -7.27
N GLU A 111 1.52 -4.07 -7.74
CA GLU A 111 2.58 -4.77 -8.48
C GLU A 111 2.92 -4.13 -9.84
N GLN A 112 2.08 -3.21 -10.35
CA GLN A 112 2.41 -2.41 -11.54
C GLN A 112 3.50 -1.37 -11.26
N TYR A 113 3.74 -1.06 -9.99
CA TYR A 113 4.76 -0.12 -9.56
C TYR A 113 5.99 -0.83 -9.02
N GLY A 114 7.10 -0.09 -9.01
CA GLY A 114 8.36 -0.51 -8.42
C GLY A 114 9.30 -1.19 -9.41
N HIS A 115 10.57 -1.26 -9.01
CA HIS A 115 11.62 -1.91 -9.77
C HIS A 115 11.67 -3.41 -9.46
#